data_AF-A0A9D8CTG1-F1
#
_entry.id   AF-A0A9D8CTG1-F1
#
_cell.length_a   1.000
_cell.length_b   1.000
_cell.length_c   1.000
_cell.angle_alpha   90.00
_cell.angle_beta   90.00
_cell.angle_gamma   90.00
#
_symmetry.space_group_name_H-M   'P 1'
#
loop_
_entity.id
_entity.type
_entity.pdbx_description
1 polymer ?
#
loop_
_entity_poly.entity_id
_entity_poly.type
_entity_poly.pdbx_seq_one_letter_code
_entity_poly.pdbx_strand_id
1 'polypeptide(L)'
;MATLSATDGGTRRVAGLAMAILWLLAAWSAWNLRGLYWDGAAFLVEMLRKQGFHDFYPARAHVAWLTQAPVLLAIRAGVSDVAALALVWSACLFALPAGLYSLALYRCRDAPLLLAGLLAILIAVYLPTSFFIVGEYNVAYALATAVVTVALTSRPGRPGDSFVLLVLAALAVRSYEAMVHLGPLLALVAGWHATRMAGSTIARAASALAALGFLAAGAVALDTLVTYWTHPHFTRVRAATFDFTENQQFVLALVALVPIGALALAGGTARARSVLGLALAGALLLGLSPWTRYLHELALVFAPAHYVARTAAGALLAGLLVLLCIAEAAARLDWSMLRAARAPAAARRLAAGLGLMFAAACVPDLYLTTQWSRSLDTMRGLIAGKSGAIAVHDTELVEWPGKMFVQDWTMPALSRLLHRRHGEALLVMPVADGKPDPYAIGRLPPLDRYLWR
;
A
#
# COMPACT_ATOMS: atom_id res chain seq x y z
N MET A 1 7.79 -38.00 23.65
CA MET A 1 8.20 -37.30 22.41
C MET A 1 7.21 -37.54 21.27
N ALA A 2 5.90 -37.43 21.50
CA ALA A 2 4.86 -37.56 20.46
C ALA A 2 3.50 -37.01 20.94
N THR A 3 3.36 -35.69 21.08
CA THR A 3 2.05 -34.99 21.26
C THR A 3 2.17 -33.49 20.92
N LEU A 4 2.78 -33.15 19.77
CA LEU A 4 2.92 -31.75 19.32
C LEU A 4 2.42 -31.47 17.88
N SER A 5 1.68 -32.38 17.22
CA SER A 5 1.32 -32.17 15.79
C SER A 5 -0.06 -31.56 15.53
N ALA A 6 -0.96 -31.43 16.52
CA ALA A 6 -2.35 -31.00 16.26
C ALA A 6 -2.61 -29.48 16.44
N THR A 7 -1.71 -28.72 17.08
CA THR A 7 -1.97 -27.31 17.47
C THR A 7 -1.23 -26.25 16.65
N ASP A 8 -0.32 -26.65 15.75
CA ASP A 8 0.43 -25.73 14.87
C ASP A 8 -0.34 -25.27 13.63
N GLY A 9 -1.51 -25.88 13.35
CA GLY A 9 -2.32 -25.54 12.17
C GLY A 9 -2.96 -24.15 12.22
N GLY A 10 -3.22 -23.59 13.41
CA GLY A 10 -3.96 -22.34 13.57
C GLY A 10 -3.25 -21.12 12.95
N THR A 11 -1.97 -20.92 13.27
CA THR A 11 -1.17 -19.79 12.77
C THR A 11 -1.01 -19.84 11.26
N ARG A 12 -0.74 -21.03 10.72
CA ARG A 12 -0.63 -21.24 9.26
C ARG A 12 -1.94 -20.95 8.54
N ARG A 13 -3.09 -21.32 9.10
CA ARG A 13 -4.41 -21.00 8.55
C ARG A 13 -4.65 -19.50 8.52
N VAL A 14 -4.32 -18.78 9.60
CA VAL A 14 -4.44 -17.30 9.64
C VAL A 14 -3.57 -16.65 8.57
N ALA A 15 -2.30 -17.06 8.44
CA ALA A 15 -1.42 -16.54 7.39
C ALA A 15 -1.93 -16.87 5.98
N GLY A 16 -2.39 -18.12 5.76
CA GLY A 16 -2.98 -18.55 4.49
C GLY A 16 -4.22 -17.76 4.11
N LEU A 17 -5.14 -17.54 5.06
CA LEU A 17 -6.33 -16.72 4.85
C LEU A 17 -5.96 -15.26 4.56
N ALA A 18 -5.01 -14.69 5.30
CA ALA A 18 -4.56 -13.31 5.06
C ALA A 18 -3.96 -13.15 3.66
N MET A 19 -3.15 -14.11 3.19
CA MET A 19 -2.62 -14.11 1.83
C MET A 19 -3.75 -14.23 0.79
N ALA A 20 -4.72 -15.11 1.00
CA ALA A 20 -5.86 -15.26 0.10
C ALA A 20 -6.68 -13.97 0.02
N ILE A 21 -6.97 -13.32 1.15
CA ILE A 21 -7.66 -12.03 1.21
C ILE A 21 -6.86 -10.95 0.45
N LEU A 22 -5.54 -10.85 0.65
CA LEU A 22 -4.72 -9.87 -0.07
C LEU A 22 -4.80 -10.05 -1.59
N TRP A 23 -4.72 -11.28 -2.09
CA TRP A 23 -4.83 -11.55 -3.53
C TRP A 23 -6.25 -11.33 -4.07
N LEU A 24 -7.29 -11.65 -3.29
CA LEU A 24 -8.67 -11.34 -3.64
C LEU A 24 -8.91 -9.84 -3.71
N LEU A 25 -8.38 -9.05 -2.76
CA LEU A 25 -8.42 -7.59 -2.81
C LEU A 25 -7.64 -7.01 -3.99
N ALA A 26 -6.47 -7.57 -4.29
CA ALA A 26 -5.68 -7.17 -5.46
C ALA A 26 -6.44 -7.42 -6.76
N ALA A 27 -7.05 -8.60 -6.91
CA ALA A 27 -7.85 -8.95 -8.07
C ALA A 27 -9.12 -8.09 -8.17
N TRP A 28 -9.83 -7.89 -7.05
CA TRP A 28 -11.02 -7.05 -6.99
C TRP A 28 -10.72 -5.60 -7.37
N SER A 29 -9.64 -5.03 -6.81
CA SER A 29 -9.20 -3.67 -7.11
C SER A 29 -8.72 -3.52 -8.55
N ALA A 30 -8.04 -4.53 -9.09
CA ALA A 30 -7.63 -4.56 -10.49
C ALA A 30 -8.83 -4.61 -11.43
N TRP A 31 -9.80 -5.49 -11.16
CA TRP A 31 -11.03 -5.64 -11.93
C TRP A 31 -11.85 -4.35 -11.98
N ASN A 32 -11.92 -3.63 -10.85
CA ASN A 32 -12.59 -2.34 -10.76
C ASN A 32 -11.68 -1.15 -11.17
N LEU A 33 -10.55 -1.43 -11.83
CA LEU A 33 -9.67 -0.46 -12.46
C LEU A 33 -9.21 0.65 -11.50
N ARG A 34 -8.97 0.28 -10.24
CA ARG A 34 -8.58 1.23 -9.18
C ARG A 34 -7.23 1.89 -9.45
N GLY A 35 -6.42 1.31 -10.33
CA GLY A 35 -5.17 1.92 -10.82
C GLY A 35 -5.38 3.17 -11.69
N LEU A 36 -6.61 3.49 -12.09
CA LEU A 36 -6.95 4.74 -12.78
C LEU A 36 -7.30 5.89 -11.82
N TYR A 37 -7.47 5.61 -10.52
CA TYR A 37 -7.79 6.63 -9.53
C TYR A 37 -6.68 7.70 -9.48
N TRP A 38 -7.10 8.97 -9.57
CA TRP A 38 -6.21 10.15 -9.52
C TRP A 38 -5.04 10.04 -10.53
N ASP A 39 -3.79 10.17 -10.07
CA ASP A 39 -2.58 10.22 -10.89
C ASP A 39 -2.50 9.01 -11.84
N GLY A 40 -3.09 7.88 -11.44
CA GLY A 40 -3.14 6.65 -12.22
C GLY A 40 -3.64 6.84 -13.66
N ALA A 41 -4.67 7.66 -13.87
CA ALA A 41 -5.16 7.99 -15.21
C ALA A 41 -4.13 8.80 -16.02
N ALA A 42 -3.49 9.79 -15.40
CA ALA A 42 -2.45 10.60 -16.04
C ALA A 42 -1.23 9.75 -16.44
N PHE A 43 -0.79 8.85 -15.56
CA PHE A 43 0.29 7.89 -15.85
C PHE A 43 -0.05 7.01 -17.06
N LEU A 44 -1.27 6.47 -17.12
CA LEU A 44 -1.67 5.64 -18.26
C LEU A 44 -1.74 6.45 -19.56
N VAL A 45 -2.32 7.65 -19.56
CA VAL A 45 -2.33 8.53 -20.74
C VAL A 45 -0.92 8.78 -21.26
N GLU A 46 0.04 9.07 -20.36
CA GLU A 46 1.42 9.31 -20.75
C GLU A 46 2.13 8.06 -21.29
N MET A 47 1.85 6.88 -20.74
CA MET A 47 2.33 5.61 -21.29
C MET A 47 1.79 5.37 -22.70
N LEU A 48 0.49 5.60 -22.92
CA LEU A 48 -0.14 5.43 -24.24
C LEU A 48 0.42 6.42 -25.27
N ARG A 49 0.68 7.66 -24.85
CA ARG A 49 1.26 8.72 -25.67
C ARG A 49 2.72 8.41 -26.05
N LYS A 50 3.57 8.12 -25.06
CA LYS A 50 5.02 7.94 -25.26
C LYS A 50 5.39 6.55 -25.78
N GLN A 51 4.55 5.55 -25.55
CA GLN A 51 4.90 4.12 -25.75
C GLN A 51 6.19 3.74 -25.02
N GLY A 52 6.41 4.34 -23.87
CA GLY A 52 7.61 4.18 -23.08
C GLY A 52 7.32 4.47 -21.62
N PHE A 53 8.33 4.24 -20.78
CA PHE A 53 8.25 4.55 -19.36
C PHE A 53 7.99 6.02 -19.15
N HIS A 54 7.17 6.31 -18.14
CA HIS A 54 6.94 7.67 -17.69
C HIS A 54 7.26 7.79 -16.20
N ASP A 55 8.24 8.62 -15.89
CA ASP A 55 8.61 8.98 -14.53
C ASP A 55 8.34 10.47 -14.33
N PHE A 56 7.45 10.84 -13.40
CA PHE A 56 7.31 12.24 -12.95
C PHE A 56 8.50 12.67 -12.09
N TYR A 57 9.05 11.71 -11.33
CA TYR A 57 10.20 11.90 -10.46
C TYR A 57 11.22 10.81 -10.78
N PRO A 58 12.32 11.11 -11.47
CA PRO A 58 13.32 10.11 -11.80
C PRO A 58 13.80 9.33 -10.56
N ALA A 59 13.83 9.95 -9.38
CA ALA A 59 14.22 9.29 -8.14
C ALA A 59 13.32 8.12 -7.72
N ARG A 60 12.14 7.93 -8.34
CA ARG A 60 11.18 6.85 -8.06
C ARG A 60 11.07 5.80 -9.17
N ALA A 61 12.01 5.84 -10.12
CA ALA A 61 11.89 5.14 -11.39
C ALA A 61 11.83 3.60 -11.29
N HIS A 62 12.48 2.95 -10.29
CA HIS A 62 12.54 1.48 -10.29
C HIS A 62 11.18 0.83 -10.08
N VAL A 63 10.38 1.37 -9.15
CA VAL A 63 9.03 0.85 -8.89
C VAL A 63 8.11 1.14 -10.06
N ALA A 64 8.19 2.35 -10.63
CA ALA A 64 7.44 2.74 -11.81
C ALA A 64 7.75 1.82 -13.01
N TRP A 65 9.01 1.48 -13.25
CA TRP A 65 9.37 0.59 -14.35
C TRP A 65 8.76 -0.82 -14.19
N LEU A 66 8.80 -1.38 -12.98
CA LEU A 66 8.21 -2.70 -12.74
C LEU A 66 6.70 -2.71 -12.95
N THR A 67 5.99 -1.67 -12.52
CA THR A 67 4.53 -1.62 -12.65
C THR A 67 4.08 -1.25 -14.07
N GLN A 68 4.86 -0.45 -14.81
CA GLN A 68 4.53 -0.02 -16.17
C GLN A 68 4.95 -1.03 -17.24
N ALA A 69 6.01 -1.82 -17.01
CA ALA A 69 6.57 -2.72 -18.03
C ALA A 69 5.54 -3.67 -18.65
N PRO A 70 4.64 -4.33 -17.89
CA PRO A 70 3.63 -5.21 -18.48
C PRO A 70 2.63 -4.47 -19.38
N VAL A 71 2.26 -3.23 -19.04
CA VAL A 71 1.40 -2.38 -19.88
C VAL A 71 2.10 -2.03 -21.19
N LEU A 72 3.38 -1.65 -21.13
CA LEU A 72 4.19 -1.33 -22.31
C LEU A 72 4.42 -2.55 -23.20
N LEU A 73 4.55 -3.74 -22.63
CA LEU A 73 4.61 -4.99 -23.39
C LEU A 73 3.29 -5.27 -24.10
N ALA A 74 2.14 -5.07 -23.45
CA ALA A 74 0.83 -5.20 -24.08
C ALA A 74 0.64 -4.21 -25.23
N ILE A 75 1.05 -2.95 -25.05
CA ILE A 75 1.04 -1.93 -26.11
C ILE A 75 1.90 -2.38 -27.32
N ARG A 76 3.11 -2.88 -27.06
CA ARG A 76 4.00 -3.40 -28.13
C ARG A 76 3.43 -4.63 -28.83
N ALA A 77 2.66 -5.45 -28.12
CA ALA A 77 1.92 -6.57 -28.69
C ALA A 77 0.68 -6.13 -29.50
N GLY A 78 0.43 -4.82 -29.64
CA GLY A 78 -0.67 -4.28 -30.43
C GLY A 78 -1.99 -4.13 -29.68
N VAL A 79 -2.01 -4.31 -28.36
CA VAL A 79 -3.22 -4.08 -27.55
C VAL A 79 -3.56 -2.60 -27.58
N SER A 80 -4.74 -2.28 -28.11
CA SER A 80 -5.23 -0.91 -28.25
C SER A 80 -6.51 -0.64 -27.43
N ASP A 81 -7.07 -1.66 -26.79
CA ASP A 81 -8.21 -1.51 -25.89
C ASP A 81 -7.74 -0.91 -24.55
N VAL A 82 -8.25 0.27 -24.23
CA VAL A 82 -7.90 0.98 -22.99
C VAL A 82 -8.41 0.25 -21.75
N ALA A 83 -9.54 -0.45 -21.83
CA ALA A 83 -10.08 -1.19 -20.69
C ALA A 83 -9.13 -2.34 -20.29
N ALA A 84 -8.67 -3.13 -21.27
CA ALA A 84 -7.66 -4.16 -21.07
C ALA A 84 -6.33 -3.59 -20.53
N LEU A 85 -5.85 -2.47 -21.09
CA LEU A 85 -4.60 -1.84 -20.62
C LEU A 85 -4.72 -1.30 -19.19
N ALA A 86 -5.87 -0.70 -18.84
CA ALA A 86 -6.17 -0.24 -17.49
C ALA A 86 -6.27 -1.39 -16.47
N LEU A 87 -6.79 -2.55 -16.90
CA LEU A 87 -6.83 -3.77 -16.09
C LEU A 87 -5.41 -4.28 -15.80
N VAL A 88 -4.57 -4.39 -16.84
CA VAL A 88 -3.15 -4.78 -16.68
C VAL A 88 -2.43 -3.80 -15.77
N TRP A 89 -2.63 -2.49 -15.99
CA TRP A 89 -2.03 -1.44 -15.18
C TRP A 89 -2.41 -1.58 -13.70
N SER A 90 -3.71 -1.69 -13.43
CA SER A 90 -4.22 -1.85 -12.07
C SER A 90 -3.70 -3.14 -11.43
N ALA A 91 -3.71 -4.26 -12.16
CA ALA A 91 -3.17 -5.53 -11.67
C ALA A 91 -1.70 -5.42 -11.27
N CYS A 92 -0.86 -4.75 -12.06
CA CYS A 92 0.56 -4.58 -11.74
C CYS A 92 0.79 -3.75 -10.48
N LEU A 93 0.00 -2.67 -10.30
CA LEU A 93 0.06 -1.82 -9.11
C LEU A 93 -0.28 -2.59 -7.82
N PHE A 94 -1.26 -3.51 -7.86
CA PHE A 94 -1.64 -4.29 -6.68
C PHE A 94 -0.80 -5.56 -6.47
N ALA A 95 -0.37 -6.22 -7.55
CA ALA A 95 0.33 -7.50 -7.47
C ALA A 95 1.67 -7.39 -6.76
N LEU A 96 2.40 -6.28 -6.94
CA LEU A 96 3.73 -6.12 -6.35
C LEU A 96 3.68 -5.98 -4.81
N PRO A 97 2.88 -5.06 -4.21
CA PRO A 97 2.67 -5.04 -2.77
C PRO A 97 2.07 -6.35 -2.25
N ALA A 98 1.08 -6.94 -2.93
CA ALA A 98 0.46 -8.20 -2.51
C ALA A 98 1.47 -9.36 -2.46
N GLY A 99 2.36 -9.45 -3.45
CA GLY A 99 3.44 -10.44 -3.49
C GLY A 99 4.46 -10.25 -2.36
N LEU A 100 4.90 -9.01 -2.11
CA LEU A 100 5.85 -8.69 -1.03
C LEU A 100 5.25 -8.96 0.36
N TYR A 101 3.99 -8.58 0.61
CA TYR A 101 3.31 -8.92 1.85
C TYR A 101 3.02 -10.42 1.97
N SER A 102 2.72 -11.11 0.86
CA SER A 102 2.57 -12.57 0.86
C SER A 102 3.88 -13.27 1.22
N LEU A 103 5.01 -12.79 0.73
CA LEU A 103 6.33 -13.27 1.15
C LEU A 103 6.51 -13.09 2.66
N ALA A 104 6.19 -11.91 3.19
CA ALA A 104 6.27 -11.63 4.63
C ALA A 104 5.34 -12.54 5.46
N LEU A 105 4.09 -12.74 5.02
CA LEU A 105 3.10 -13.60 5.68
C LEU A 105 3.56 -15.06 5.67
N TYR A 106 4.07 -15.52 4.54
CA TYR A 106 4.64 -16.84 4.41
C TYR A 106 5.81 -17.03 5.38
N ARG A 107 6.73 -16.06 5.48
CA ARG A 107 7.85 -16.10 6.46
C ARG A 107 7.37 -16.22 7.91
N CYS A 108 6.33 -15.50 8.27
CA CYS A 108 5.83 -15.42 9.64
C CYS A 108 4.82 -16.53 10.02
N ARG A 109 4.44 -17.42 9.10
CA ARG A 109 3.37 -18.42 9.29
C ARG A 109 3.57 -19.37 10.48
N ASP A 110 4.82 -19.57 10.90
CA ASP A 110 5.20 -20.44 12.02
C ASP A 110 5.54 -19.63 13.29
N ALA A 111 5.50 -18.29 13.22
CA ALA A 111 5.88 -17.39 14.30
C ALA A 111 4.70 -16.46 14.66
N PRO A 112 3.79 -16.87 15.56
CA PRO A 112 2.52 -16.18 15.77
C PRO A 112 2.66 -14.73 16.23
N LEU A 113 3.71 -14.40 16.99
CA LEU A 113 3.95 -13.01 17.41
C LEU A 113 4.40 -12.12 16.24
N LEU A 114 5.27 -12.63 15.36
CA LEU A 114 5.67 -11.92 14.14
C LEU A 114 4.50 -11.80 13.16
N LEU A 115 3.67 -12.85 13.04
CA LEU A 115 2.45 -12.81 12.24
C LEU A 115 1.47 -11.76 12.78
N ALA A 116 1.28 -11.68 14.09
CA ALA A 116 0.46 -10.65 14.72
C ALA A 116 0.96 -9.23 14.38
N GLY A 117 2.26 -8.96 14.50
CA GLY A 117 2.80 -7.65 14.13
C GLY A 117 2.68 -7.34 12.64
N LEU A 118 2.82 -8.36 11.77
CA LEU A 118 2.58 -8.21 10.34
C LEU A 118 1.11 -7.90 10.01
N LEU A 119 0.16 -8.55 10.68
CA LEU A 119 -1.26 -8.24 10.55
C LEU A 119 -1.55 -6.80 11.02
N ALA A 120 -0.91 -6.35 12.10
CA ALA A 120 -1.01 -4.95 12.54
C ALA A 120 -0.49 -3.97 11.47
N ILE A 121 0.62 -4.29 10.79
CA ILE A 121 1.11 -3.50 9.64
C ILE A 121 0.08 -3.47 8.51
N LEU A 122 -0.51 -4.62 8.15
CA LEU A 122 -1.53 -4.66 7.10
C LEU A 122 -2.75 -3.82 7.43
N ILE A 123 -3.22 -3.87 8.68
CA ILE A 123 -4.39 -3.14 9.17
C ILE A 123 -4.13 -1.64 9.25
N ALA A 124 -2.98 -1.20 9.77
CA ALA A 124 -2.74 0.20 10.08
C ALA A 124 -1.93 0.94 9.01
N VAL A 125 -1.24 0.23 8.12
CA VAL A 125 -0.40 0.85 7.09
C VAL A 125 -0.95 0.54 5.71
N TYR A 126 -1.08 -0.74 5.34
CA TYR A 126 -1.45 -1.11 3.97
C TYR A 126 -2.90 -0.73 3.65
N LEU A 127 -3.89 -1.28 4.37
CA LEU A 127 -5.31 -1.05 4.06
C LEU A 127 -5.67 0.46 4.04
N PRO A 128 -5.26 1.28 5.03
CA PRO A 128 -5.59 2.70 5.06
C PRO A 128 -4.86 3.54 4.00
N THR A 129 -3.92 2.99 3.24
CA THR A 129 -3.18 3.75 2.22
C THR A 129 -3.27 3.14 0.81
N SER A 130 -3.78 1.91 0.69
CA SER A 130 -3.79 1.13 -0.55
C SER A 130 -4.84 1.57 -1.57
N PHE A 131 -5.84 2.37 -1.19
CA PHE A 131 -6.84 2.88 -2.14
C PHE A 131 -6.16 3.74 -3.21
N PHE A 132 -5.28 4.65 -2.78
CA PHE A 132 -4.35 5.36 -3.66
C PHE A 132 -3.12 4.49 -3.97
N ILE A 133 -3.32 3.45 -4.79
CA ILE A 133 -2.28 2.44 -5.02
C ILE A 133 -1.12 2.94 -5.89
N VAL A 134 -1.35 3.94 -6.73
CA VAL A 134 -0.34 4.48 -7.69
C VAL A 134 0.87 5.08 -6.96
N GLY A 135 0.70 5.49 -5.71
CA GLY A 135 1.80 5.96 -4.87
C GLY A 135 2.82 4.84 -4.62
N GLU A 136 4.08 5.12 -4.97
CA GLU A 136 5.17 4.14 -4.90
C GLU A 136 5.49 3.72 -3.45
N TYR A 137 5.02 4.50 -2.46
CA TYR A 137 5.09 4.17 -1.04
C TYR A 137 4.49 2.81 -0.70
N ASN A 138 3.43 2.38 -1.38
CA ASN A 138 2.79 1.08 -1.11
C ASN A 138 3.77 -0.08 -1.33
N VAL A 139 4.56 0.01 -2.40
CA VAL A 139 5.62 -0.96 -2.71
C VAL A 139 6.77 -0.81 -1.73
N ALA A 140 7.20 0.43 -1.42
CA ALA A 140 8.27 0.68 -0.46
C ALA A 140 7.95 0.11 0.94
N TYR A 141 6.71 0.24 1.40
CA TYR A 141 6.24 -0.27 2.69
C TYR A 141 6.16 -1.79 2.71
N ALA A 142 5.63 -2.40 1.63
CA ALA A 142 5.61 -3.86 1.49
C ALA A 142 7.04 -4.43 1.42
N LEU A 143 7.94 -3.75 0.70
CA LEU A 143 9.35 -4.11 0.58
C LEU A 143 10.06 -4.05 1.93
N ALA A 144 9.93 -2.95 2.67
CA ALA A 144 10.53 -2.81 4.00
C ALA A 144 10.05 -3.92 4.95
N THR A 145 8.75 -4.23 4.90
CA THR A 145 8.15 -5.33 5.67
C THR A 145 8.72 -6.69 5.26
N ALA A 146 8.85 -6.97 3.96
CA ALA A 146 9.46 -8.18 3.44
C ALA A 146 10.93 -8.31 3.85
N VAL A 147 11.71 -7.24 3.77
CA VAL A 147 13.13 -7.22 4.18
C VAL A 147 13.28 -7.60 5.65
N VAL A 148 12.51 -6.96 6.53
CA VAL A 148 12.57 -7.24 7.97
C VAL A 148 12.15 -8.68 8.23
N THR A 149 11.00 -9.12 7.72
CA THR A 149 10.51 -10.50 7.98
C THR A 149 11.42 -11.58 7.41
N VAL A 150 12.01 -11.37 6.22
CA VAL A 150 13.06 -12.25 5.68
C VAL A 150 14.21 -12.31 6.67
N ALA A 151 14.80 -11.15 7.03
CA ALA A 151 15.93 -11.11 7.94
C ALA A 151 15.63 -11.78 9.28
N LEU A 152 14.49 -11.47 9.93
CA LEU A 152 14.13 -12.04 11.24
C LEU A 152 13.99 -13.57 11.20
N THR A 153 13.48 -14.12 10.09
CA THR A 153 13.14 -15.54 9.97
C THR A 153 14.21 -16.39 9.29
N SER A 154 15.27 -15.78 8.75
CA SER A 154 16.39 -16.49 8.12
C SER A 154 17.08 -17.44 9.08
N ARG A 155 17.40 -18.64 8.58
CA ARG A 155 18.21 -19.64 9.29
C ARG A 155 19.68 -19.53 8.90
N PRO A 156 20.63 -19.76 9.83
CA PRO A 156 22.05 -19.79 9.50
C PRO A 156 22.34 -20.77 8.36
N GLY A 157 23.17 -20.35 7.38
CA GLY A 157 23.65 -21.22 6.30
C GLY A 157 22.77 -21.30 5.04
N ARG A 158 21.67 -20.52 4.94
CA ARG A 158 20.86 -20.44 3.72
C ARG A 158 21.20 -19.18 2.89
N PRO A 159 22.03 -19.29 1.84
CA PRO A 159 22.44 -18.11 1.06
C PRO A 159 21.28 -17.45 0.31
N GLY A 160 20.22 -18.20 0.00
CA GLY A 160 19.05 -17.69 -0.73
C GLY A 160 18.40 -16.47 -0.06
N ASP A 161 18.38 -16.41 1.27
CA ASP A 161 17.79 -15.28 2.00
C ASP A 161 18.62 -14.00 1.81
N SER A 162 19.95 -14.11 1.80
CA SER A 162 20.84 -13.00 1.52
C SER A 162 20.68 -12.48 0.08
N PHE A 163 20.46 -13.36 -0.89
CA PHE A 163 20.19 -12.95 -2.27
C PHE A 163 18.83 -12.26 -2.40
N VAL A 164 17.79 -12.75 -1.71
CA VAL A 164 16.49 -12.07 -1.66
C VAL A 164 16.66 -10.67 -1.09
N LEU A 165 17.40 -10.50 0.02
CA LEU A 165 17.68 -9.18 0.58
C LEU A 165 18.42 -8.27 -0.40
N LEU A 166 19.38 -8.80 -1.16
CA LEU A 166 20.11 -8.04 -2.17
C LEU A 166 19.22 -7.57 -3.32
N VAL A 167 18.33 -8.44 -3.81
CA VAL A 167 17.34 -8.07 -4.85
C VAL A 167 16.38 -6.99 -4.33
N LEU A 168 15.89 -7.14 -3.09
CA LEU A 168 15.04 -6.12 -2.47
C LEU A 168 15.78 -4.80 -2.25
N ALA A 169 17.08 -4.83 -1.93
CA ALA A 169 17.90 -3.64 -1.81
C ALA A 169 18.05 -2.90 -3.14
N ALA A 170 18.27 -3.63 -4.25
CA ALA A 170 18.34 -3.04 -5.58
C ALA A 170 17.01 -2.36 -5.99
N LEU A 171 15.87 -2.99 -5.66
CA LEU A 171 14.56 -2.41 -5.88
C LEU A 171 14.32 -1.15 -5.03
N ALA A 172 14.85 -1.10 -3.80
CA ALA A 172 14.66 0.02 -2.88
C ALA A 172 15.37 1.32 -3.31
N VAL A 173 16.47 1.25 -4.08
CA VAL A 173 17.33 2.42 -4.36
C VAL A 173 16.56 3.61 -4.93
N ARG A 174 15.60 3.37 -5.83
CA ARG A 174 14.76 4.40 -6.45
C ARG A 174 13.29 4.07 -6.27
N SER A 175 12.88 3.75 -5.04
CA SER A 175 11.49 3.39 -4.75
C SER A 175 10.64 4.57 -4.29
N TYR A 176 11.02 5.25 -3.20
CA TYR A 176 10.18 6.29 -2.57
C TYR A 176 10.95 7.09 -1.51
N GLU A 177 10.50 8.32 -1.20
CA GLU A 177 11.14 9.21 -0.22
C GLU A 177 11.15 8.68 1.22
N ALA A 178 10.22 7.79 1.58
CA ALA A 178 10.24 7.17 2.91
C ALA A 178 11.52 6.35 3.16
N MET A 179 12.27 6.00 2.12
CA MET A 179 13.59 5.38 2.27
C MET A 179 14.60 6.28 2.99
N VAL A 180 14.35 7.59 3.15
CA VAL A 180 15.21 8.46 3.97
C VAL A 180 15.34 7.95 5.42
N HIS A 181 14.26 7.39 5.99
CA HIS A 181 14.27 6.83 7.34
C HIS A 181 14.18 5.29 7.33
N LEU A 182 13.48 4.70 6.34
CA LEU A 182 13.43 3.25 6.20
C LEU A 182 14.77 2.67 5.73
N GLY A 183 15.49 3.33 4.81
CA GLY A 183 16.77 2.86 4.26
C GLY A 183 17.82 2.58 5.36
N PRO A 184 18.14 3.53 6.24
CA PRO A 184 19.03 3.29 7.37
C PRO A 184 18.57 2.17 8.29
N LEU A 185 17.27 2.10 8.60
CA LEU A 185 16.70 1.02 9.41
C LEU A 185 16.90 -0.35 8.73
N LEU A 186 16.58 -0.47 7.44
CA LEU A 186 16.73 -1.71 6.68
C LEU A 186 18.21 -2.09 6.52
N ALA A 187 19.10 -1.12 6.40
CA ALA A 187 20.54 -1.36 6.38
C ALA A 187 21.04 -1.95 7.69
N LEU A 188 20.59 -1.45 8.84
CA LEU A 188 20.91 -2.02 10.16
C LEU A 188 20.39 -3.46 10.27
N VAL A 189 19.16 -3.72 9.80
CA VAL A 189 18.56 -5.06 9.80
C VAL A 189 19.34 -6.03 8.89
N ALA A 190 19.73 -5.60 7.69
CA ALA A 190 20.54 -6.38 6.76
C ALA A 190 21.96 -6.62 7.29
N GLY A 191 22.57 -5.62 7.94
CA GLY A 191 23.86 -5.75 8.62
C GLY A 191 23.81 -6.77 9.76
N TRP A 192 22.77 -6.70 10.60
CA TRP A 192 22.53 -7.70 11.64
C TRP A 192 22.22 -9.09 11.08
N HIS A 193 21.60 -9.18 9.90
CA HIS A 193 21.49 -10.45 9.18
C HIS A 193 22.87 -10.97 8.74
N ALA A 194 23.73 -10.11 8.19
CA ALA A 194 25.07 -10.47 7.73
C ALA A 194 25.94 -11.07 8.84
N THR A 195 25.89 -10.53 10.07
CA THR A 195 26.66 -11.07 11.21
C THR A 195 26.26 -12.49 11.59
N ARG A 196 25.00 -12.88 11.30
CA ARG A 196 24.48 -14.24 11.55
C ARG A 196 24.83 -15.23 10.44
N MET A 197 25.33 -14.77 9.30
CA MET A 197 25.72 -15.61 8.16
C MET A 197 27.21 -16.01 8.21
N ALA A 198 27.80 -16.07 9.41
CA ALA A 198 29.23 -16.35 9.60
C ALA A 198 29.72 -17.66 8.94
N GLY A 199 28.83 -18.64 8.72
CA GLY A 199 29.14 -19.90 8.05
C GLY A 199 29.22 -19.85 6.52
N SER A 200 28.92 -18.72 5.87
CA SER A 200 29.02 -18.59 4.41
C SER A 200 29.47 -17.19 3.98
N THR A 201 30.68 -17.10 3.42
CA THR A 201 31.25 -15.84 2.92
C THR A 201 30.36 -15.19 1.86
N ILE A 202 29.78 -15.98 0.95
CA ILE A 202 28.88 -15.49 -0.10
C ILE A 202 27.60 -14.90 0.51
N ALA A 203 26.96 -15.63 1.44
CA ALA A 203 25.73 -15.16 2.09
C ALA A 203 25.98 -13.88 2.91
N ARG A 204 27.14 -13.79 3.57
CA ARG A 204 27.56 -12.59 4.32
C ARG A 204 27.82 -11.42 3.38
N ALA A 205 28.57 -11.62 2.29
CA ALA A 205 28.85 -10.59 1.30
C ALA A 205 27.56 -10.05 0.66
N ALA A 206 26.64 -10.94 0.23
CA ALA A 206 25.36 -10.54 -0.33
C ALA A 206 24.51 -9.72 0.67
N SER A 207 24.50 -10.09 1.96
CA SER A 207 23.80 -9.31 2.99
C SER A 207 24.45 -7.95 3.27
N ALA A 208 25.78 -7.88 3.24
CA ALA A 208 26.51 -6.63 3.40
C ALA A 208 26.26 -5.69 2.21
N LEU A 209 26.28 -6.22 0.99
CA LEU A 209 25.90 -5.47 -0.22
C LEU A 209 24.44 -5.01 -0.16
N ALA A 210 23.53 -5.84 0.35
CA ALA A 210 22.15 -5.43 0.58
C ALA A 210 22.06 -4.24 1.56
N ALA A 211 22.82 -4.28 2.67
CA ALA A 211 22.88 -3.17 3.61
C ALA A 211 23.37 -1.87 2.96
N LEU A 212 24.42 -1.94 2.14
CA LEU A 212 24.89 -0.79 1.35
C LEU A 212 23.83 -0.30 0.36
N GLY A 213 23.10 -1.21 -0.29
CA GLY A 213 21.99 -0.86 -1.18
C GLY A 213 20.86 -0.11 -0.47
N PHE A 214 20.52 -0.49 0.76
CA PHE A 214 19.52 0.24 1.56
C PHE A 214 20.02 1.61 2.04
N LEU A 215 21.32 1.76 2.33
CA LEU A 215 21.89 3.09 2.58
C LEU A 215 21.86 3.96 1.33
N ALA A 216 22.16 3.40 0.16
CA ALA A 216 22.04 4.10 -1.12
C ALA A 216 20.59 4.53 -1.39
N ALA A 217 19.60 3.69 -1.08
CA ALA A 217 18.19 4.06 -1.15
C ALA A 217 17.84 5.27 -0.25
N GLY A 218 18.39 5.29 0.97
CA GLY A 218 18.23 6.44 1.87
C GLY A 218 18.89 7.71 1.34
N ALA A 219 20.08 7.60 0.74
CA ALA A 219 20.79 8.73 0.14
C ALA A 219 20.04 9.31 -1.08
N VAL A 220 19.53 8.46 -1.98
CA VAL A 220 18.74 8.90 -3.14
C VAL A 220 17.42 9.56 -2.70
N ALA A 221 16.77 9.00 -1.68
CA ALA A 221 15.58 9.61 -1.10
C ALA A 221 15.89 10.98 -0.46
N LEU A 222 17.02 11.11 0.23
CA LEU A 222 17.46 12.38 0.80
C LEU A 222 17.74 13.43 -0.27
N ASP A 223 18.46 13.06 -1.34
CA ASP A 223 18.72 13.93 -2.49
C ASP A 223 17.43 14.46 -3.12
N THR A 224 16.43 13.59 -3.26
CA THR A 224 15.09 13.95 -3.74
C THR A 224 14.43 14.96 -2.81
N LEU A 225 14.44 14.70 -1.50
CA LEU A 225 13.84 15.61 -0.52
C LEU A 225 14.51 16.99 -0.53
N VAL A 226 15.85 17.04 -0.66
CA VAL A 226 16.61 18.29 -0.73
C VAL A 226 16.27 19.04 -2.03
N THR A 227 16.33 18.34 -3.16
CA THR A 227 16.09 18.92 -4.50
C THR A 227 14.70 19.53 -4.60
N TYR A 228 13.68 18.86 -4.05
CA TYR A 228 12.29 19.31 -4.15
C TYR A 228 11.77 19.99 -2.88
N TRP A 229 12.65 20.33 -1.92
CA TRP A 229 12.23 20.87 -0.63
C TRP A 229 11.36 22.13 -0.76
N THR A 230 11.73 23.06 -1.64
CA THR A 230 11.02 24.33 -1.81
C THR A 230 9.93 24.27 -2.89
N HIS A 231 9.77 23.15 -3.58
CA HIS A 231 8.82 23.04 -4.67
C HIS A 231 7.37 23.16 -4.14
N PRO A 232 6.49 24.01 -4.72
CA PRO A 232 5.16 24.29 -4.16
C PRO A 232 4.28 23.05 -3.90
N HIS A 233 4.41 22.03 -4.74
CA HIS A 233 3.75 20.74 -4.51
C HIS A 233 4.19 20.08 -3.19
N PHE A 234 5.49 20.03 -2.91
CA PHE A 234 6.02 19.38 -1.71
C PHE A 234 5.75 20.19 -0.44
N THR A 235 5.66 21.52 -0.53
CA THR A 235 5.19 22.35 0.60
C THR A 235 3.77 21.98 1.01
N ARG A 236 2.85 21.79 0.05
CA ARG A 236 1.48 21.34 0.33
C ARG A 236 1.46 19.92 0.92
N VAL A 237 2.24 19.00 0.34
CA VAL A 237 2.37 17.62 0.85
C VAL A 237 2.88 17.58 2.30
N ARG A 238 3.87 18.42 2.64
CA ARG A 238 4.37 18.51 4.03
C ARG A 238 3.32 19.05 4.98
N ALA A 239 2.57 20.09 4.59
CA ALA A 239 1.49 20.62 5.40
C ALA A 239 0.42 19.53 5.66
N ALA A 240 0.07 18.77 4.63
CA ALA A 240 -0.89 17.67 4.72
C ALA A 240 -0.42 16.47 5.56
N THR A 241 0.84 16.42 5.99
CA THR A 241 1.34 15.30 6.80
C THR A 241 0.63 15.18 8.15
N PHE A 242 0.09 16.27 8.68
CA PHE A 242 -0.66 16.28 9.95
C PHE A 242 -2.15 16.01 9.78
N ASP A 243 -2.64 15.98 8.54
CA ASP A 243 -4.06 15.75 8.22
C ASP A 243 -4.38 14.24 8.12
N PHE A 244 -3.47 13.36 8.58
CA PHE A 244 -3.70 11.91 8.59
C PHE A 244 -4.93 11.48 9.39
N THR A 245 -5.41 12.34 10.29
CA THR A 245 -6.63 12.13 11.09
C THR A 245 -7.90 12.16 10.24
N GLU A 246 -7.86 12.74 9.04
CA GLU A 246 -8.94 12.67 8.05
C GLU A 246 -9.18 11.23 7.58
N ASN A 247 -8.16 10.37 7.68
CA ASN A 247 -8.28 8.97 7.35
C ASN A 247 -8.83 8.17 8.54
N GLN A 248 -10.16 8.01 8.56
CA GLN A 248 -10.82 7.26 9.63
C GLN A 248 -10.34 5.82 9.74
N GLN A 249 -10.02 5.15 8.62
CA GLN A 249 -9.53 3.78 8.66
C GLN A 249 -8.18 3.70 9.40
N PHE A 250 -7.31 4.69 9.17
CA PHE A 250 -6.03 4.80 9.86
C PHE A 250 -6.22 5.07 11.36
N VAL A 251 -7.06 6.04 11.73
CA VAL A 251 -7.33 6.40 13.13
C VAL A 251 -7.98 5.26 13.90
N LEU A 252 -9.02 4.64 13.35
CA LEU A 252 -9.72 3.52 13.98
C LEU A 252 -8.80 2.30 14.17
N ALA A 253 -7.92 2.03 13.20
CA ALA A 253 -6.91 1.00 13.33
C ALA A 253 -5.97 1.27 14.51
N LEU A 254 -5.50 2.52 14.67
CA LEU A 254 -4.64 2.90 15.80
C LEU A 254 -5.36 2.80 17.14
N VAL A 255 -6.60 3.29 17.22
CA VAL A 255 -7.43 3.23 18.44
C VAL A 255 -7.67 1.78 18.87
N ALA A 256 -7.78 0.83 17.92
CA ALA A 256 -7.89 -0.58 18.23
C ALA A 256 -6.55 -1.22 18.61
N LEU A 257 -5.48 -0.95 17.85
CA LEU A 257 -4.19 -1.62 18.00
C LEU A 257 -3.42 -1.20 19.26
N VAL A 258 -3.48 0.08 19.66
CA VAL A 258 -2.73 0.57 20.81
C VAL A 258 -3.15 -0.13 22.12
N PRO A 259 -4.45 -0.21 22.48
CA PRO A 259 -4.90 -0.96 23.65
C PRO A 259 -4.60 -2.47 23.55
N ILE A 260 -4.75 -3.07 22.36
CA ILE A 260 -4.43 -4.48 22.13
C ILE A 260 -2.95 -4.74 22.41
N GLY A 261 -2.05 -3.90 21.87
CA GLY A 261 -0.61 -3.98 22.10
C GLY A 261 -0.24 -3.79 23.56
N ALA A 262 -0.80 -2.77 24.22
CA ALA A 262 -0.57 -2.50 25.64
C ALA A 262 -0.98 -3.68 26.53
N LEU A 263 -2.16 -4.28 26.29
CA LEU A 263 -2.61 -5.46 27.04
C LEU A 263 -1.78 -6.71 26.72
N ALA A 264 -1.35 -6.88 25.47
CA ALA A 264 -0.49 -8.00 25.09
C ALA A 264 0.86 -7.95 25.83
N LEU A 265 1.41 -6.74 26.05
CA LEU A 265 2.64 -6.52 26.80
C LEU A 265 2.44 -6.65 28.32
N ALA A 266 1.30 -6.21 28.87
CA ALA A 266 1.04 -6.24 30.31
C ALA A 266 0.86 -7.67 30.89
N GLY A 267 0.53 -8.67 30.06
CA GLY A 267 0.54 -10.10 30.41
C GLY A 267 -0.63 -10.66 31.23
N GLY A 268 -0.79 -11.99 31.24
CA GLY A 268 -1.78 -12.74 32.04
C GLY A 268 -2.90 -13.43 31.24
N THR A 269 -3.37 -14.60 31.69
CA THR A 269 -4.38 -15.42 31.00
C THR A 269 -5.79 -14.80 31.01
N ALA A 270 -6.19 -14.16 32.10
CA ALA A 270 -7.45 -13.41 32.18
C ALA A 270 -7.50 -12.26 31.15
N ARG A 271 -6.34 -11.64 30.84
CA ARG A 271 -6.22 -10.55 29.87
C ARG A 271 -6.24 -11.02 28.42
N ALA A 272 -6.02 -12.31 28.15
CA ALA A 272 -6.09 -12.84 26.80
C ALA A 272 -7.52 -12.83 26.21
N ARG A 273 -8.56 -12.95 27.06
CA ARG A 273 -9.96 -12.77 26.62
C ARG A 273 -10.24 -11.31 26.28
N SER A 274 -9.68 -10.38 27.04
CA SER A 274 -9.78 -8.95 26.78
C SER A 274 -9.14 -8.56 25.44
N VAL A 275 -8.00 -9.15 25.08
CA VAL A 275 -7.36 -8.94 23.75
C VAL A 275 -8.29 -9.34 22.61
N LEU A 276 -8.95 -10.50 22.70
CA LEU A 276 -9.92 -10.93 21.67
C LEU A 276 -11.17 -10.03 21.66
N GLY A 277 -11.67 -9.63 22.83
CA GLY A 277 -12.79 -8.69 22.93
C GLY A 277 -12.49 -7.34 22.29
N LEU A 278 -11.30 -6.78 22.53
CA LEU A 278 -10.84 -5.55 21.88
C LEU A 278 -10.60 -5.72 20.39
N ALA A 279 -10.05 -6.85 19.96
CA ALA A 279 -9.88 -7.14 18.54
C ALA A 279 -11.23 -7.26 17.83
N LEU A 280 -12.24 -7.85 18.48
CA LEU A 280 -13.61 -7.90 17.98
C LEU A 280 -14.25 -6.50 17.94
N ALA A 281 -14.07 -5.70 18.99
CA ALA A 281 -14.56 -4.32 19.00
C ALA A 281 -13.90 -3.48 17.89
N GLY A 282 -12.59 -3.59 17.71
CA GLY A 282 -11.84 -2.97 16.61
C GLY A 282 -12.31 -3.46 15.25
N ALA A 283 -12.56 -4.76 15.09
CA ALA A 283 -13.11 -5.35 13.88
C ALA A 283 -14.50 -4.79 13.56
N LEU A 284 -15.38 -4.64 14.56
CA LEU A 284 -16.70 -4.02 14.39
C LEU A 284 -16.57 -2.54 14.00
N LEU A 285 -15.71 -1.77 14.67
CA LEU A 285 -15.48 -0.36 14.34
C LEU A 285 -14.98 -0.17 12.91
N LEU A 286 -13.98 -0.96 12.49
CA LEU A 286 -13.44 -0.90 11.13
C LEU A 286 -14.47 -1.38 10.11
N GLY A 287 -15.12 -2.51 10.38
CA GLY A 287 -16.11 -3.12 9.50
C GLY A 287 -17.33 -2.23 9.27
N LEU A 288 -17.80 -1.53 10.30
CA LEU A 288 -18.97 -0.63 10.22
C LEU A 288 -18.62 0.78 9.76
N SER A 289 -17.33 1.14 9.67
CA SER A 289 -16.90 2.50 9.32
C SER A 289 -17.48 3.08 8.02
N PRO A 290 -17.79 2.30 6.95
CA PRO A 290 -18.40 2.88 5.75
C PRO A 290 -19.80 3.47 5.99
N TRP A 291 -20.51 2.97 7.01
CA TRP A 291 -21.88 3.37 7.32
C TRP A 291 -21.96 4.41 8.44
N THR A 292 -20.85 4.78 9.08
CA THR A 292 -20.86 5.80 10.14
C THR A 292 -21.25 7.19 9.61
N ARG A 293 -21.09 7.43 8.30
CA ARG A 293 -21.59 8.65 7.63
C ARG A 293 -23.09 8.86 7.82
N TYR A 294 -23.88 7.79 7.89
CA TYR A 294 -25.33 7.90 8.12
C TYR A 294 -25.67 8.39 9.54
N LEU A 295 -24.72 8.26 10.47
CA LEU A 295 -24.87 8.74 11.85
C LEU A 295 -24.28 10.14 12.02
N HIS A 296 -23.19 10.43 11.32
CA HIS A 296 -22.50 11.71 11.40
C HIS A 296 -21.94 12.07 10.03
N GLU A 297 -22.38 13.18 9.45
CA GLU A 297 -22.00 13.53 8.07
C GLU A 297 -20.49 13.68 7.87
N LEU A 298 -19.77 14.18 8.88
CA LEU A 298 -18.30 14.29 8.83
C LEU A 298 -17.55 12.96 9.03
N ALA A 299 -18.24 11.87 9.35
CA ALA A 299 -17.60 10.57 9.50
C ALA A 299 -17.42 9.92 8.12
N LEU A 300 -16.22 10.07 7.55
CA LEU A 300 -15.95 9.74 6.16
C LEU A 300 -14.89 8.66 6.00
N VAL A 301 -15.28 7.58 5.33
CA VAL A 301 -14.33 6.79 4.55
C VAL A 301 -14.05 7.58 3.27
N PHE A 302 -12.92 8.31 3.26
CA PHE A 302 -12.59 9.29 2.23
C PHE A 302 -11.37 8.85 1.43
N ALA A 303 -11.56 8.54 0.15
CA ALA A 303 -10.50 8.04 -0.73
C ALA A 303 -9.24 8.94 -0.78
N PRO A 304 -9.34 10.28 -0.87
CA PRO A 304 -8.19 11.19 -0.81
C PRO A 304 -7.38 11.08 0.49
N ALA A 305 -8.02 10.75 1.61
CA ALA A 305 -7.32 10.61 2.90
C ALA A 305 -6.31 9.45 2.91
N HIS A 306 -6.42 8.48 2.00
CA HIS A 306 -5.42 7.42 1.84
C HIS A 306 -4.09 7.95 1.33
N TYR A 307 -4.11 8.96 0.46
CA TYR A 307 -2.90 9.65 0.03
C TYR A 307 -2.32 10.47 1.18
N VAL A 308 -3.16 11.25 1.87
CA VAL A 308 -2.74 12.13 2.98
C VAL A 308 -2.07 11.35 4.12
N ALA A 309 -2.66 10.22 4.52
CA ALA A 309 -2.15 9.40 5.62
C ALA A 309 -0.80 8.72 5.35
N ARG A 310 -0.32 8.69 4.10
CA ARG A 310 0.88 7.92 3.71
C ARG A 310 2.11 8.26 4.56
N THR A 311 2.37 9.53 4.85
CA THR A 311 3.58 9.94 5.58
C THR A 311 3.54 9.44 7.02
N ALA A 312 2.40 9.60 7.70
CA ALA A 312 2.18 9.08 9.05
C ALA A 312 2.24 7.53 9.07
N ALA A 313 1.67 6.88 8.06
CA ALA A 313 1.74 5.43 7.90
C ALA A 313 3.18 4.92 7.72
N GLY A 314 4.04 5.66 7.01
CA GLY A 314 5.47 5.35 6.88
C GLY A 314 6.23 5.45 8.21
N ALA A 315 5.96 6.48 9.00
CA ALA A 315 6.54 6.62 10.34
C ALA A 315 6.05 5.51 11.29
N LEU A 316 4.75 5.21 11.27
CA LEU A 316 4.16 4.10 12.02
C LEU A 316 4.80 2.77 11.62
N LEU A 317 4.97 2.53 10.32
CA LEU A 317 5.63 1.33 9.81
C LEU A 317 7.04 1.21 10.40
N ALA A 318 7.86 2.26 10.34
CA ALA A 318 9.21 2.24 10.90
C ALA A 318 9.18 1.83 12.39
N GLY A 319 8.27 2.41 13.18
CA GLY A 319 8.06 2.04 14.58
C GLY A 319 7.69 0.56 14.76
N LEU A 320 6.71 0.07 13.99
CA LEU A 320 6.27 -1.34 14.05
C LEU A 320 7.40 -2.30 13.65
N LEU A 321 8.20 -1.97 12.63
CA LEU A 321 9.35 -2.77 12.21
C LEU A 321 10.44 -2.81 13.28
N VAL A 322 10.73 -1.69 13.94
CA VAL A 322 11.65 -1.64 15.09
C VAL A 322 11.12 -2.52 16.23
N LEU A 323 9.83 -2.43 16.55
CA LEU A 323 9.21 -3.27 17.59
C LEU A 323 9.31 -4.76 17.25
N LEU A 324 9.15 -5.16 15.99
CA LEU A 324 9.37 -6.54 15.55
C LEU A 324 10.83 -6.98 15.75
N CYS A 325 11.80 -6.11 15.42
CA CYS A 325 13.22 -6.39 15.63
C CYS A 325 13.56 -6.52 17.12
N ILE A 326 13.04 -5.62 17.97
CA ILE A 326 13.18 -5.70 19.43
C ILE A 326 12.54 -6.98 19.95
N ALA A 327 11.34 -7.32 19.49
CA ALA A 327 10.62 -8.52 19.89
C ALA A 327 11.40 -9.80 19.57
N GLU A 328 12.12 -9.86 18.45
CA GLU A 328 13.01 -10.97 18.11
C GLU A 328 14.32 -10.93 18.92
N ALA A 329 14.99 -9.78 19.01
CA ALA A 329 16.26 -9.65 19.74
C ALA A 329 16.09 -9.98 21.23
N ALA A 330 15.05 -9.46 21.86
CA ALA A 330 14.73 -9.73 23.25
C ALA A 330 14.30 -11.20 23.50
N ALA A 331 13.98 -11.97 22.46
CA ALA A 331 13.68 -13.41 22.58
C ALA A 331 14.95 -14.19 22.81
N ARG A 332 16.06 -13.69 22.27
CA ARG A 332 17.39 -14.26 22.44
C ARG A 332 18.05 -13.84 23.74
N LEU A 333 17.68 -12.67 24.27
CA LEU A 333 18.23 -12.11 25.51
C LEU A 333 17.36 -12.37 26.75
N ASP A 334 16.29 -13.16 26.64
CA ASP A 334 15.32 -13.50 27.71
C ASP A 334 14.79 -12.31 28.53
N TRP A 335 14.39 -11.22 27.84
CA TRP A 335 13.81 -10.06 28.54
C TRP A 335 12.44 -10.41 29.14
N SER A 336 12.32 -10.21 30.46
CA SER A 336 11.13 -10.58 31.25
C SER A 336 9.84 -9.91 30.79
N MET A 337 9.91 -8.65 30.32
CA MET A 337 8.75 -7.86 29.88
C MET A 337 7.99 -8.50 28.71
N LEU A 338 8.65 -9.31 27.87
CA LEU A 338 8.03 -9.91 26.68
C LEU A 338 7.59 -11.36 26.88
N ARG A 339 7.86 -11.96 28.05
CA ARG A 339 7.51 -13.37 28.32
C ARG A 339 6.02 -13.64 28.15
N ALA A 340 5.18 -12.71 28.61
CA ALA A 340 3.74 -12.90 28.58
C ALA A 340 3.17 -12.82 27.14
N ALA A 341 3.63 -11.85 26.34
CA ALA A 341 3.25 -11.73 24.93
C ALA A 341 3.75 -12.94 24.10
N ARG A 342 4.88 -13.53 24.48
CA ARG A 342 5.48 -14.69 23.83
C ARG A 342 4.88 -16.03 24.20
N ALA A 343 4.05 -16.09 25.25
CA ALA A 343 3.36 -17.33 25.60
C ALA A 343 2.63 -17.85 24.36
N PRO A 344 2.89 -19.10 23.88
CA PRO A 344 2.40 -19.56 22.58
C PRO A 344 0.89 -19.42 22.41
N ALA A 345 0.13 -19.64 23.47
CA ALA A 345 -1.32 -19.45 23.48
C ALA A 345 -1.73 -17.97 23.33
N ALA A 346 -1.03 -17.04 23.99
CA ALA A 346 -1.29 -15.61 23.88
C ALA A 346 -0.96 -15.08 22.48
N ALA A 347 0.22 -15.43 21.95
CA ALA A 347 0.64 -15.03 20.61
C ALA A 347 -0.32 -15.55 19.53
N ARG A 348 -0.78 -16.81 19.63
CA ARG A 348 -1.77 -17.37 18.68
C ARG A 348 -3.13 -16.67 18.76
N ARG A 349 -3.60 -16.34 19.96
CA ARG A 349 -4.85 -15.58 20.13
C ARG A 349 -4.74 -14.17 19.58
N LEU A 350 -3.59 -13.52 19.81
CA LEU A 350 -3.32 -12.20 19.24
C LEU A 350 -3.32 -12.26 17.71
N ALA A 351 -2.62 -13.23 17.10
CA ALA A 351 -2.63 -13.42 15.65
C ALA A 351 -4.04 -13.72 15.11
N ALA A 352 -4.83 -14.54 15.81
CA ALA A 352 -6.21 -14.84 15.41
C ALA A 352 -7.13 -13.61 15.51
N GLY A 353 -7.04 -12.85 16.61
CA GLY A 353 -7.80 -11.62 16.80
C GLY A 353 -7.45 -10.55 15.77
N LEU A 354 -6.15 -10.34 15.49
CA LEU A 354 -5.72 -9.44 14.43
C LEU A 354 -6.05 -9.98 13.04
N GLY A 355 -6.13 -11.30 12.84
CA GLY A 355 -6.60 -11.89 11.60
C GLY A 355 -8.07 -11.57 11.33
N LEU A 356 -8.91 -11.65 12.37
CA LEU A 356 -10.31 -11.21 12.30
C LEU A 356 -10.42 -9.71 12.00
N MET A 357 -9.64 -8.90 12.71
CA MET A 357 -9.63 -7.45 12.52
C MET A 357 -9.13 -7.06 11.13
N PHE A 358 -8.15 -7.76 10.58
CA PHE A 358 -7.68 -7.61 9.20
C PHE A 358 -8.81 -7.91 8.20
N ALA A 359 -9.52 -9.02 8.36
CA ALA A 359 -10.65 -9.35 7.49
C ALA A 359 -11.75 -8.27 7.54
N ALA A 360 -12.08 -7.74 8.73
CA ALA A 360 -13.05 -6.67 8.87
C ALA A 360 -12.57 -5.33 8.30
N ALA A 361 -11.27 -5.03 8.43
CA ALA A 361 -10.65 -3.84 7.86
C ALA A 361 -10.62 -3.84 6.32
N CYS A 362 -10.93 -4.97 5.67
CA CYS A 362 -11.11 -5.03 4.22
C CYS A 362 -12.47 -4.45 3.78
N VAL A 363 -13.48 -4.39 4.66
CA VAL A 363 -14.83 -3.92 4.31
C VAL A 363 -14.84 -2.47 3.79
N PRO A 364 -14.13 -1.52 4.43
CA PRO A 364 -14.04 -0.16 3.90
C PRO A 364 -13.35 -0.04 2.54
N ASP A 365 -12.32 -0.86 2.30
CA ASP A 365 -11.62 -0.92 1.01
C ASP A 365 -12.54 -1.46 -0.11
N LEU A 366 -13.29 -2.52 0.19
CA LEU A 366 -14.31 -3.08 -0.73
C LEU A 366 -15.41 -2.07 -1.02
N TYR A 367 -15.88 -1.35 0.00
CA TYR A 367 -16.89 -0.30 -0.15
C TYR A 367 -16.38 0.81 -1.07
N LEU A 368 -15.22 1.40 -0.79
CA LEU A 368 -14.63 2.46 -1.61
C LEU A 368 -14.42 2.00 -3.05
N THR A 369 -13.93 0.78 -3.25
CA THR A 369 -13.70 0.23 -4.59
C THR A 369 -15.00 0.07 -5.36
N THR A 370 -16.09 -0.32 -4.69
CA THR A 370 -17.43 -0.40 -5.29
C THR A 370 -17.95 0.99 -5.67
N GLN A 371 -17.77 1.99 -4.81
CA GLN A 371 -18.18 3.36 -5.10
C GLN A 371 -17.37 3.97 -6.26
N TRP A 372 -16.07 3.65 -6.34
CA TRP A 372 -15.23 4.04 -7.47
C TRP A 372 -15.71 3.44 -8.78
N SER A 373 -16.01 2.15 -8.80
CA SER A 373 -16.55 1.45 -9.98
C SER A 373 -17.83 2.11 -10.50
N ARG A 374 -18.76 2.43 -9.58
CA ARG A 374 -19.99 3.18 -9.92
C ARG A 374 -19.68 4.58 -10.45
N SER A 375 -18.73 5.28 -9.84
CA SER A 375 -18.30 6.61 -10.30
C SER A 375 -17.73 6.57 -11.71
N LEU A 376 -16.91 5.56 -12.04
CA LEU A 376 -16.41 5.33 -13.40
C LEU A 376 -17.55 5.09 -14.39
N ASP A 377 -18.55 4.30 -14.04
CA ASP A 377 -19.71 4.05 -14.91
C ASP A 377 -20.55 5.32 -15.12
N THR A 378 -20.77 6.11 -14.06
CA THR A 378 -21.40 7.44 -14.19
C THR A 378 -20.60 8.35 -15.12
N MET A 379 -19.27 8.44 -14.95
CA MET A 379 -18.42 9.24 -15.83
C MET A 379 -18.53 8.79 -17.29
N ARG A 380 -18.50 7.47 -17.54
CA ARG A 380 -18.70 6.89 -18.88
C ARG A 380 -20.06 7.26 -19.47
N GLY A 381 -21.13 7.23 -18.67
CA GLY A 381 -22.46 7.65 -19.10
C GLY A 381 -22.55 9.14 -19.43
N LEU A 382 -21.85 10.00 -18.68
CA LEU A 382 -21.85 11.45 -18.91
C LEU A 382 -21.11 11.86 -20.18
N ILE A 383 -19.98 11.21 -20.49
CA ILE A 383 -19.18 11.52 -21.69
C ILE A 383 -19.76 10.87 -22.95
N ALA A 384 -20.43 9.72 -22.82
CA ALA A 384 -21.05 9.04 -23.93
C ALA A 384 -22.20 9.87 -24.50
N GLY A 385 -22.15 10.16 -25.80
CA GLY A 385 -23.26 10.85 -26.49
C GLY A 385 -23.17 12.38 -26.49
N LYS A 386 -22.21 12.96 -25.78
CA LYS A 386 -21.93 14.40 -25.79
C LYS A 386 -20.57 14.67 -26.44
N SER A 387 -20.37 15.89 -26.93
CA SER A 387 -19.10 16.38 -27.48
C SER A 387 -18.68 17.67 -26.77
N GLY A 388 -17.38 17.95 -26.77
CA GLY A 388 -16.84 19.17 -26.15
C GLY A 388 -16.49 18.97 -24.67
N ALA A 389 -16.67 20.02 -23.86
CA ALA A 389 -16.35 19.99 -22.45
C ALA A 389 -17.62 19.98 -21.59
N ILE A 390 -17.66 19.12 -20.59
CA ILE A 390 -18.71 19.08 -19.56
C ILE A 390 -18.07 19.56 -18.27
N ALA A 391 -18.59 20.64 -17.71
CA ALA A 391 -18.10 21.10 -16.43
C ALA A 391 -18.60 20.16 -15.32
N VAL A 392 -17.68 19.64 -14.50
CA VAL A 392 -18.00 18.62 -13.48
C VAL A 392 -19.01 19.15 -12.46
N HIS A 393 -19.02 20.46 -12.18
CA HIS A 393 -19.96 21.11 -11.28
C HIS A 393 -21.42 21.05 -11.75
N ASP A 394 -21.65 20.82 -13.05
CA ASP A 394 -22.98 20.67 -13.63
C ASP A 394 -23.46 19.21 -13.66
N THR A 395 -22.75 18.30 -12.96
CA THR A 395 -23.02 16.86 -12.99
C THR A 395 -23.25 16.31 -11.60
N GLU A 396 -23.87 15.12 -11.51
CA GLU A 396 -24.05 14.41 -10.23
C GLU A 396 -22.72 13.97 -9.56
N LEU A 397 -21.58 14.14 -10.23
CA LEU A 397 -20.26 13.79 -9.67
C LEU A 397 -19.83 14.72 -8.53
N VAL A 398 -20.41 15.91 -8.38
CA VAL A 398 -20.14 16.76 -7.19
C VAL A 398 -20.96 16.37 -5.97
N GLU A 399 -21.93 15.48 -6.14
CA GLU A 399 -22.71 14.92 -5.04
C GLU A 399 -22.05 13.68 -4.45
N TRP A 400 -22.45 13.33 -3.23
CA TRP A 400 -22.05 12.06 -2.64
C TRP A 400 -22.71 10.88 -3.38
N PRO A 401 -22.00 9.76 -3.63
CA PRO A 401 -20.59 9.48 -3.29
C PRO A 401 -19.57 9.92 -4.35
N GLY A 402 -20.01 10.43 -5.51
CA GLY A 402 -19.16 10.78 -6.65
C GLY A 402 -18.02 11.76 -6.30
N LYS A 403 -18.29 12.72 -5.42
CA LYS A 403 -17.34 13.77 -5.05
C LYS A 403 -16.06 13.27 -4.40
N MET A 404 -16.04 12.05 -3.88
CA MET A 404 -14.82 11.41 -3.36
C MET A 404 -13.77 11.15 -4.45
N PHE A 405 -14.21 11.08 -5.70
CA PHE A 405 -13.40 10.60 -6.82
C PHE A 405 -13.08 11.68 -7.85
N VAL A 406 -13.62 12.89 -7.66
CA VAL A 406 -13.34 14.04 -8.52
C VAL A 406 -12.00 14.65 -8.11
N GLN A 407 -11.11 14.83 -9.09
CA GLN A 407 -9.83 15.52 -8.90
C GLN A 407 -9.45 16.36 -10.11
N ASP A 408 -9.29 17.64 -9.86
CA ASP A 408 -9.31 18.74 -10.82
C ASP A 408 -8.42 18.53 -12.04
N TRP A 409 -7.17 18.13 -11.84
CA TRP A 409 -6.19 17.99 -12.92
C TRP A 409 -6.21 16.60 -13.59
N THR A 410 -6.87 15.59 -13.01
CA THR A 410 -6.89 14.21 -13.55
C THR A 410 -8.15 13.90 -14.34
N MET A 411 -9.23 14.64 -14.11
CA MET A 411 -10.52 14.44 -14.78
C MET A 411 -10.44 14.43 -16.31
N PRO A 412 -9.68 15.32 -16.98
CA PRO A 412 -9.58 15.29 -18.43
C PRO A 412 -8.85 14.04 -18.95
N ALA A 413 -7.77 13.63 -18.26
CA ALA A 413 -7.01 12.42 -18.60
C ALA A 413 -7.88 11.15 -18.42
N LEU A 414 -8.60 11.06 -17.29
CA LEU A 414 -9.52 9.97 -17.02
C LEU A 414 -10.64 9.92 -18.06
N SER A 415 -11.28 11.05 -18.36
CA SER A 415 -12.32 11.13 -19.41
C SER A 415 -11.79 10.60 -20.74
N ARG A 416 -10.60 11.03 -21.15
CA ARG A 416 -10.00 10.61 -22.43
C ARG A 416 -9.78 9.10 -22.52
N LEU A 417 -9.39 8.46 -21.41
CA LEU A 417 -9.22 7.00 -21.35
C LEU A 417 -10.55 6.26 -21.47
N LEU A 418 -11.65 6.87 -21.02
CA LEU A 418 -12.99 6.27 -21.03
C LEU A 418 -13.70 6.41 -22.40
N HIS A 419 -13.11 7.09 -23.37
CA HIS A 419 -13.71 7.28 -24.70
C HIS A 419 -13.86 5.97 -25.47
N ARG A 420 -15.08 5.66 -25.91
CA ARG A 420 -15.40 4.52 -26.81
C ARG A 420 -15.31 4.91 -28.28
N ARG A 421 -15.44 6.20 -28.59
CA ARG A 421 -15.32 6.76 -29.95
C ARG A 421 -14.68 8.13 -29.92
N HIS A 422 -14.19 8.57 -31.08
CA HIS A 422 -13.66 9.92 -31.23
C HIS A 422 -14.77 10.96 -31.05
N GLY A 423 -14.41 12.12 -30.51
CA GLY A 423 -15.32 13.26 -30.34
C GLY A 423 -16.21 13.21 -29.10
N GLU A 424 -16.07 12.19 -28.23
CA GLU A 424 -16.74 12.17 -26.93
C GLU A 424 -16.25 13.30 -26.01
N ALA A 425 -17.13 13.71 -25.11
CA ALA A 425 -16.90 14.85 -24.23
C ALA A 425 -15.83 14.58 -23.17
N LEU A 426 -15.21 15.66 -22.69
CA LEU A 426 -14.26 15.63 -21.58
C LEU A 426 -14.91 16.24 -20.33
N LEU A 427 -14.77 15.59 -19.19
CA LEU A 427 -15.11 16.18 -17.90
C LEU A 427 -13.98 17.12 -17.46
N VAL A 428 -14.34 18.34 -17.10
CA VAL A 428 -13.38 19.38 -16.70
C VAL A 428 -13.82 20.10 -15.44
N MET A 429 -12.86 20.46 -14.60
CA MET A 429 -13.11 21.38 -13.49
C MET A 429 -12.84 22.82 -13.99
N PRO A 430 -13.74 23.79 -13.72
CA PRO A 430 -13.44 25.19 -14.02
C PRO A 430 -12.21 25.63 -13.23
N VAL A 431 -11.20 26.15 -13.92
CA VAL A 431 -9.97 26.62 -13.28
C VAL A 431 -10.26 27.92 -12.54
N ALA A 432 -10.17 27.91 -11.21
CA ALA A 432 -10.01 29.14 -10.46
C ALA A 432 -8.60 29.69 -10.72
N ASP A 433 -8.52 30.91 -11.25
CA ASP A 433 -7.33 31.78 -11.22
C ASP A 433 -6.13 31.42 -12.12
N GLY A 434 -6.36 31.02 -13.38
CA GLY A 434 -5.33 31.15 -14.43
C GLY A 434 -4.02 30.36 -14.21
N LYS A 435 -4.00 29.34 -13.34
CA LYS A 435 -2.84 28.47 -13.14
C LYS A 435 -2.69 27.47 -14.28
N PRO A 436 -1.46 27.05 -14.63
CA PRO A 436 -1.25 26.06 -15.68
C PRO A 436 -1.88 24.72 -15.29
N ASP A 437 -2.93 24.34 -16.01
CA ASP A 437 -3.47 22.98 -16.00
C ASP A 437 -2.68 22.15 -17.02
N PRO A 438 -1.93 21.10 -16.61
CA PRO A 438 -1.20 20.24 -17.54
C PRO A 438 -2.14 19.55 -18.55
N TYR A 439 -3.45 19.52 -18.28
CA TYR A 439 -4.48 18.92 -19.13
C TYR A 439 -5.63 19.88 -19.48
N ALA A 440 -5.37 21.20 -19.49
CA ALA A 440 -6.31 22.17 -20.05
C ALA A 440 -6.82 21.67 -21.41
N ILE A 441 -8.13 21.75 -21.65
CA ILE A 441 -8.79 21.33 -22.90
C ILE A 441 -7.96 21.85 -24.08
N GLY A 442 -7.24 20.94 -24.77
CA GLY A 442 -6.29 21.29 -25.84
C GLY A 442 -4.84 20.80 -25.64
N ARG A 443 -4.46 20.31 -24.46
CA ARG A 443 -3.13 19.70 -24.19
C ARG A 443 -3.15 18.18 -24.04
N LEU A 444 -4.33 17.56 -24.00
CA LEU A 444 -4.45 16.10 -23.98
C LEU A 444 -3.88 15.51 -25.28
N PRO A 445 -3.05 14.46 -25.20
CA PRO A 445 -2.47 13.86 -26.38
C PRO A 445 -3.52 13.18 -27.25
N PRO A 446 -3.33 13.17 -28.59
CA PRO A 446 -4.15 12.37 -29.47
C PRO A 446 -3.89 10.88 -29.17
N LEU A 447 -4.88 10.23 -28.56
CA LEU A 447 -4.89 8.79 -28.29
C LEU A 447 -5.75 8.06 -29.33
N ASP A 448 -5.62 8.41 -30.61
CA ASP A 448 -6.60 8.03 -31.64
C ASP A 448 -6.73 6.52 -31.87
N ARG A 449 -5.64 5.77 -31.69
CA ARG A 449 -5.69 4.30 -31.75
C ARG A 449 -6.27 3.65 -30.50
N TYR A 450 -6.40 4.39 -29.39
CA TYR A 450 -6.76 3.85 -28.09
C TYR A 450 -8.18 4.26 -27.72
N LEU A 451 -9.06 3.26 -27.66
CA LEU A 451 -10.45 3.43 -27.30
C LEU A 451 -10.82 2.37 -26.27
N TRP A 452 -11.76 2.74 -25.41
CA TRP A 452 -12.38 1.84 -24.44
C TRP A 452 -13.32 0.87 -25.15
N ARG A 453 -13.08 -0.44 -25.05
CA ARG A 453 -13.91 -1.46 -25.71
C ARG A 453 -14.59 -2.41 -24.74
#